data_AF-A0A9Q5HWD1-F1
#
_entry.id   AF-A0A9Q5HWD1-F1
#
_cell.length_a   1.000
_cell.length_b   1.000
_cell.length_c   1.000
_cell.angle_alpha   90.00
_cell.angle_beta   90.00
_cell.angle_gamma   90.00
#
_symmetry.space_group_name_H-M   'P 1'
#
loop_
_entity.id
_entity.type
_entity.pdbx_description
1 polymer ?
#
loop_
_entity_poly.entity_id
_entity_poly.type
_entity_poly.pdbx_seq_one_letter_code
_entity_poly.pdbx_strand_id
1 'polypeptide(L)'
;MEKDLAYHIARKKIPSITSLEGANKGEKGKTDGMKLEMFVFDVFPFSQNFFVFEGARAEEFSPLKNAPGAPAGDSPETSRRDLLAQQRRFLEAAGAKFTSDEVEIEVSPLVTYAGEGLESVKNKTFSKSGHVEKLQDFDALASLERLISN
;
A
#
# COMPACT_ATOMS: atom_id res chain seq x y z
N MET A 1 -8.45 -5.45 -31.32
CA MET A 1 -8.12 -5.60 -29.89
C MET A 1 -9.15 -4.93 -29.02
N GLU A 2 -9.25 -3.60 -28.95
CA GLU A 2 -10.24 -2.94 -28.06
C GLU A 2 -11.71 -3.31 -28.40
N LYS A 3 -12.05 -3.39 -29.69
CA LYS A 3 -13.38 -3.82 -30.15
C LYS A 3 -13.72 -5.28 -29.82
N ASP A 4 -12.72 -6.07 -29.45
CA ASP A 4 -12.84 -7.50 -29.16
C ASP A 4 -12.87 -7.76 -27.64
N LEU A 5 -12.72 -6.72 -26.80
CA LEU A 5 -12.81 -6.81 -25.35
C LEU A 5 -14.27 -6.83 -24.89
N ALA A 6 -14.56 -7.67 -23.90
CA ALA A 6 -15.89 -7.76 -23.32
C ALA A 6 -16.16 -6.61 -22.34
N TYR A 7 -17.41 -6.14 -22.34
CA TYR A 7 -17.90 -5.32 -21.24
C TYR A 7 -18.40 -6.20 -20.09
N HIS A 8 -17.82 -6.01 -18.91
CA HIS A 8 -18.30 -6.59 -17.66
C HIS A 8 -19.43 -5.73 -17.10
N ILE A 9 -20.49 -6.38 -16.64
CA ILE A 9 -21.72 -5.70 -16.18
C ILE A 9 -21.73 -5.61 -14.66
N ALA A 10 -21.64 -4.39 -14.13
CA ALA A 10 -21.89 -4.09 -12.73
C ALA A 10 -23.28 -3.46 -12.55
N ARG A 11 -24.20 -4.15 -11.89
CA ARG A 11 -25.52 -3.62 -11.55
C ARG A 11 -25.39 -2.64 -10.38
N LYS A 12 -25.90 -1.42 -10.54
CA LYS A 12 -25.77 -0.34 -9.55
C LYS A 12 -27.09 0.42 -9.40
N LYS A 13 -27.31 0.94 -8.19
CA LYS A 13 -28.29 1.98 -7.92
C LYS A 13 -27.64 3.33 -8.22
N ILE A 14 -27.96 3.90 -9.37
CA ILE A 14 -27.30 5.12 -9.88
C ILE A 14 -28.12 6.32 -9.45
N PRO A 15 -27.53 7.30 -8.73
CA PRO A 15 -28.20 8.57 -8.44
C PRO A 15 -28.63 9.25 -9.74
N SER A 16 -29.92 9.58 -9.87
CA SER A 16 -30.48 10.12 -11.11
C SER A 16 -31.65 11.06 -10.84
N ILE A 17 -32.07 11.77 -11.89
CA ILE A 17 -33.40 12.37 -11.95
C ILE A 17 -34.38 11.23 -12.26
N THR A 18 -35.39 11.03 -11.41
CA THR A 18 -36.33 9.89 -11.51
C THR A 18 -37.65 10.27 -12.18
N SER A 19 -37.93 11.57 -12.33
CA SER A 19 -39.08 12.06 -13.08
C SER A 19 -38.68 13.25 -13.97
N LEU A 20 -39.03 13.16 -15.25
CA LEU A 20 -38.71 14.17 -16.26
C LEU A 20 -39.89 15.12 -16.55
N GLU A 21 -41.10 14.79 -16.05
CA GLU A 21 -42.35 15.48 -16.38
C GLU A 21 -43.32 15.53 -15.18
N GLY A 22 -44.37 16.35 -15.29
CA GLY A 22 -45.41 16.48 -14.26
C GLY A 22 -44.97 17.20 -12.98
N ALA A 23 -45.78 17.09 -11.92
CA ALA A 23 -45.58 17.81 -10.66
C ALA A 23 -44.26 17.46 -9.95
N ASN A 24 -43.71 16.27 -10.21
CA ASN A 24 -42.46 15.78 -9.60
C ASN A 24 -41.25 15.92 -10.54
N LYS A 25 -41.35 16.72 -11.61
CA LYS A 25 -40.24 16.93 -12.55
C LYS A 25 -38.98 17.40 -11.82
N GLY A 26 -37.87 16.71 -12.07
CA GLY A 26 -36.58 17.01 -11.45
C GLY A 26 -36.35 16.33 -10.10
N GLU A 27 -37.27 15.48 -9.64
CA GLU A 27 -37.08 14.67 -8.43
C GLU A 27 -35.80 13.84 -8.51
N LYS A 28 -35.00 13.86 -7.43
CA LYS A 28 -33.74 13.12 -7.32
C LYS A 28 -33.99 11.81 -6.57
N GLY A 29 -33.47 10.73 -7.11
CA GLY A 29 -33.54 9.41 -6.49
C GLY A 29 -32.42 8.50 -6.97
N LYS A 30 -32.67 7.20 -6.99
CA LYS A 30 -31.75 6.20 -7.54
C LYS A 30 -32.50 5.31 -8.51
N THR A 31 -31.91 5.05 -9.68
CA THR A 31 -32.45 4.14 -10.69
C THR A 31 -31.56 2.90 -10.79
N ASP A 32 -32.16 1.74 -11.08
CA ASP A 32 -31.40 0.55 -11.44
C ASP A 32 -30.72 0.73 -12.79
N GLY A 33 -29.40 0.59 -12.80
CA GLY A 33 -28.60 0.73 -14.01
C GLY A 33 -27.49 -0.30 -14.10
N MET A 34 -26.93 -0.39 -15.28
CA MET A 34 -25.76 -1.21 -15.57
C MET A 34 -24.58 -0.28 -15.84
N LYS A 35 -23.48 -0.48 -15.11
CA LYS A 35 -22.18 0.10 -15.44
C LYS A 35 -21.41 -0.94 -16.25
N LEU A 36 -20.94 -0.53 -17.42
CA LEU A 36 -20.12 -1.35 -18.30
C LEU A 36 -18.66 -1.00 -18.05
N GLU A 37 -17.85 -1.99 -17.68
CA GLU A 37 -16.43 -1.82 -17.38
C GLU A 37 -15.61 -2.80 -18.23
N MET A 38 -14.46 -2.37 -18.74
CA MET A 38 -13.47 -3.28 -19.33
C MET A 38 -12.40 -3.57 -18.27
N PHE A 39 -11.91 -4.80 -18.20
CA PHE A 39 -10.84 -5.16 -17.28
C PHE A 39 -9.50 -5.17 -18.00
N VAL A 40 -8.50 -4.52 -17.39
CA VAL A 40 -7.16 -4.36 -17.98
C VAL A 40 -6.49 -5.70 -18.30
N PHE A 41 -6.80 -6.75 -17.56
CA PHE A 41 -6.22 -8.09 -17.73
C PHE A 41 -6.92 -8.95 -18.79
N ASP A 42 -8.05 -8.52 -19.35
CA ASP A 42 -8.71 -9.24 -20.46
C ASP A 42 -7.89 -9.22 -21.75
N VAL A 43 -6.78 -8.48 -21.78
CA VAL A 43 -5.85 -8.46 -22.91
C VAL A 43 -4.93 -9.70 -22.94
N PHE A 44 -4.84 -10.47 -21.86
CA PHE A 44 -3.89 -11.58 -21.74
C PHE A 44 -4.02 -12.64 -22.87
N PRO A 45 -5.22 -13.06 -23.30
CA PRO A 45 -5.37 -14.02 -24.39
C PRO A 45 -4.80 -13.55 -25.75
N PHE A 46 -4.56 -12.24 -25.93
CA PHE A 46 -3.97 -11.69 -27.14
C PHE A 46 -2.43 -11.67 -27.11
N SER A 47 -1.81 -11.97 -25.96
CA SER A 47 -0.35 -12.01 -25.88
C SER A 47 0.21 -13.25 -26.55
N GLN A 48 1.28 -13.08 -27.35
CA GLN A 48 2.04 -14.20 -27.91
C GLN A 48 2.99 -14.83 -26.89
N ASN A 49 3.45 -14.04 -25.93
CA ASN A 49 4.38 -14.47 -24.88
C ASN A 49 3.84 -13.98 -23.54
N PHE A 50 3.30 -14.91 -22.74
CA PHE A 50 2.71 -14.62 -21.44
C PHE A 50 3.51 -15.30 -20.34
N PHE A 51 3.87 -14.54 -19.32
CA PHE A 51 4.62 -15.02 -18.16
C PHE A 51 3.90 -14.59 -16.88
N VAL A 52 3.97 -15.44 -15.87
CA VAL A 52 3.51 -15.13 -14.51
C VAL A 52 4.72 -15.13 -13.60
N PHE A 53 4.84 -14.09 -12.78
CA PHE A 53 5.87 -13.98 -11.76
C PHE A 53 5.18 -13.87 -10.40
N GLU A 54 5.53 -14.78 -9.49
CA GLU A 54 4.99 -14.78 -8.13
C GLU A 54 5.86 -13.89 -7.23
N GLY A 55 5.22 -12.91 -6.58
CA GLY A 55 5.86 -12.04 -5.59
C GLY A 55 5.36 -12.36 -4.17
N ALA A 56 6.21 -12.12 -3.17
CA ALA A 56 5.84 -12.28 -1.78
C ALA A 56 4.88 -11.16 -1.35
N ARG A 57 3.68 -11.51 -0.87
CA ARG A 57 2.67 -10.51 -0.45
C ARG A 57 3.20 -9.49 0.54
N ALA A 58 3.97 -9.93 1.53
CA ALA A 58 4.54 -9.08 2.56
C ALA A 58 5.55 -8.06 2.03
N GLU A 59 6.05 -8.25 0.80
CA GLU A 59 7.03 -7.39 0.16
C GLU A 59 6.41 -6.49 -0.93
N GLU A 60 5.37 -6.96 -1.63
CA GLU A 60 4.90 -6.28 -2.84
C GLU A 60 3.41 -5.91 -2.85
N PHE A 61 2.62 -6.36 -1.85
CA PHE A 61 1.16 -6.19 -1.92
C PHE A 61 0.47 -5.97 -0.58
N SER A 62 0.12 -4.70 -0.32
CA SER A 62 -0.82 -4.30 0.72
C SER A 62 -1.86 -3.31 0.16
N PRO A 63 -3.05 -3.78 -0.25
CA PRO A 63 -4.03 -2.92 -0.90
C PRO A 63 -4.82 -2.07 0.10
N LEU A 64 -5.23 -0.88 -0.36
CA LEU A 64 -6.16 -0.01 0.36
C LEU A 64 -7.50 0.03 -0.38
N LYS A 65 -8.53 -0.58 0.23
CA LYS A 65 -9.87 -0.75 -0.34
C LYS A 65 -11.00 -0.34 0.60
N ASN A 66 -10.78 -0.50 1.91
CA ASN A 66 -11.80 -0.34 2.93
C ASN A 66 -11.51 0.87 3.84
N ALA A 67 -12.56 1.33 4.52
CA ALA A 67 -12.44 2.41 5.50
C ALA A 67 -11.66 1.97 6.76
N PRO A 68 -11.17 2.93 7.56
CA PRO A 68 -10.60 2.67 8.89
C PRO A 68 -11.44 1.72 9.73
N GLY A 69 -10.78 0.75 10.38
CA GLY A 69 -11.42 -0.20 11.31
C GLY A 69 -12.29 -1.28 10.64
N ALA A 70 -12.24 -1.44 9.32
CA ALA A 70 -12.95 -2.51 8.63
C ALA A 70 -12.43 -3.90 9.08
N PRO A 71 -13.32 -4.84 9.50
CA PRO A 71 -12.90 -6.17 9.99
C PRO A 71 -12.17 -7.00 8.93
N ALA A 72 -12.45 -6.75 7.65
CA ALA A 72 -11.88 -7.49 6.52
C ALA A 72 -10.43 -7.06 6.19
N GLY A 73 -9.87 -6.03 6.85
CA GLY A 73 -8.57 -5.48 6.51
C GLY A 73 -8.60 -4.60 5.26
N ASP A 74 -7.50 -4.55 4.51
CA ASP A 74 -7.28 -3.67 3.35
C ASP A 74 -7.66 -2.21 3.63
N SER A 75 -7.29 -1.74 4.82
CA SER A 75 -7.61 -0.42 5.37
C SER A 75 -6.33 0.43 5.52
N PRO A 76 -6.44 1.71 5.91
CA PRO A 76 -5.27 2.54 6.19
C PRO A 76 -4.36 1.91 7.25
N GLU A 77 -4.94 1.28 8.27
CA GLU A 77 -4.19 0.66 9.37
C GLU A 77 -3.38 -0.55 8.89
N THR A 78 -3.99 -1.43 8.08
CA THR A 78 -3.26 -2.60 7.54
C THR A 78 -2.18 -2.17 6.56
N SER A 79 -2.45 -1.16 5.73
CA SER A 79 -1.47 -0.62 4.79
C SER A 79 -0.24 -0.04 5.48
N ARG A 80 -0.45 0.78 6.52
CA ARG A 80 0.65 1.35 7.30
C ARG A 80 1.46 0.26 8.01
N ARG A 81 0.78 -0.69 8.66
CA ARG A 81 1.43 -1.79 9.37
C ARG A 81 2.31 -2.62 8.44
N ASP A 82 1.82 -2.99 7.26
CA ASP A 82 2.53 -3.89 6.35
C ASP A 82 3.79 -3.20 5.77
N LEU A 83 3.71 -1.90 5.46
CA LEU A 83 4.86 -1.08 5.04
C LEU A 83 5.94 -1.00 6.14
N LEU A 84 5.55 -0.65 7.37
CA LEU A 84 6.50 -0.52 8.49
C LEU A 84 7.12 -1.87 8.86
N ALA A 85 6.35 -2.95 8.78
CA ALA A 85 6.86 -4.30 9.01
C ALA A 85 7.91 -4.69 7.96
N GLN A 86 7.71 -4.32 6.69
CA GLN A 86 8.71 -4.52 5.63
C GLN A 86 9.98 -3.73 5.90
N GLN A 87 9.86 -2.44 6.17
CA GLN A 87 11.01 -1.57 6.43
C GLN A 87 11.79 -2.01 7.67
N ARG A 88 11.10 -2.51 8.70
CA ARG A 88 11.75 -3.15 9.85
C ARG A 88 12.58 -4.38 9.43
N ARG A 89 12.04 -5.27 8.59
CA ARG A 89 12.80 -6.43 8.07
C ARG A 89 14.04 -5.99 7.28
N PHE A 90 13.94 -4.94 6.48
CA PHE A 90 15.10 -4.38 5.76
C PHE A 90 16.20 -3.91 6.73
N LEU A 91 15.82 -3.15 7.75
CA LEU A 91 16.75 -2.64 8.75
C LEU A 91 17.39 -3.75 9.59
N GLU A 92 16.61 -4.74 10.02
CA GLU A 92 17.10 -5.90 10.76
C GLU A 92 18.05 -6.76 9.89
N ALA A 93 17.72 -6.96 8.61
CA ALA A 93 18.60 -7.65 7.66
C ALA A 93 19.93 -6.91 7.42
N ALA A 94 19.92 -5.57 7.50
CA ALA A 94 21.12 -4.73 7.45
C ALA A 94 21.93 -4.72 8.78
N GLY A 95 21.44 -5.41 9.81
CA GLY A 95 22.11 -5.56 11.11
C GLY A 95 21.75 -4.50 12.14
N ALA A 96 20.65 -3.76 11.96
CA ALA A 96 20.09 -2.92 13.01
C ALA A 96 19.35 -3.76 14.07
N LYS A 97 19.17 -3.17 15.24
CA LYS A 97 18.38 -3.72 16.35
C LYS A 97 17.34 -2.71 16.79
N PHE A 98 16.29 -3.18 17.45
CA PHE A 98 15.23 -2.33 18.00
C PHE A 98 15.08 -2.62 19.50
N THR A 99 14.83 -1.60 20.31
CA THR A 99 14.63 -1.77 21.75
C THR A 99 13.30 -2.43 22.10
N SER A 100 12.31 -2.34 21.21
CA SER A 100 11.01 -2.99 21.34
C SER A 100 10.30 -3.10 19.99
N ASP A 101 9.21 -3.85 19.95
CA ASP A 101 8.33 -3.97 18.78
C ASP A 101 7.49 -2.70 18.52
N GLU A 102 7.44 -1.78 19.48
CA GLU A 102 6.71 -0.51 19.37
C GLU A 102 7.50 0.58 18.63
N VAL A 103 8.81 0.38 18.43
CA VAL A 103 9.65 1.30 17.66
C VAL A 103 9.41 1.08 16.17
N GLU A 104 8.82 2.10 15.53
CA GLU A 104 8.44 2.10 14.13
C GLU A 104 9.28 3.14 13.36
N ILE A 105 9.99 2.68 12.33
CA ILE A 105 10.77 3.57 11.46
C ILE A 105 10.23 3.45 10.04
N GLU A 106 9.72 4.56 9.53
CA GLU A 106 9.38 4.70 8.11
C GLU A 106 10.61 5.18 7.35
N VAL A 107 10.92 4.52 6.23
CA VAL A 107 12.09 4.84 5.41
C VAL A 107 11.63 5.30 4.03
N SER A 108 12.02 6.52 3.66
CA SER A 108 11.75 7.08 2.34
C SER A 108 12.28 6.17 1.22
N PRO A 109 11.51 5.94 0.14
CA PRO A 109 11.99 5.17 -1.01
C PRO A 109 13.24 5.74 -1.70
N LEU A 110 13.59 7.00 -1.43
CA LEU A 110 14.83 7.62 -1.91
C LEU A 110 16.08 7.14 -1.15
N VAL A 111 15.90 6.58 0.04
CA VAL A 111 16.98 6.00 0.86
C VAL A 111 17.22 4.55 0.49
N THR A 112 16.14 3.79 0.30
CA THR A 112 16.19 2.38 -0.09
C THR A 112 14.92 2.02 -0.85
N TYR A 113 15.06 1.27 -1.95
CA TYR A 113 13.92 0.77 -2.72
C TYR A 113 13.42 -0.58 -2.20
N ALA A 114 14.33 -1.53 -1.96
CA ALA A 114 14.03 -2.90 -1.57
C ALA A 114 14.97 -3.42 -0.46
N GLY A 115 15.51 -2.52 0.37
CA GLY A 115 16.38 -2.84 1.50
C GLY A 115 17.88 -2.73 1.23
N GLU A 116 18.29 -2.35 0.02
CA GLU A 116 19.68 -2.05 -0.34
C GLU A 116 20.17 -0.71 0.24
N GLY A 117 21.49 -0.53 0.36
CA GLY A 117 22.11 0.75 0.75
C GLY A 117 21.99 1.11 2.24
N LEU A 118 21.59 0.15 3.07
CA LEU A 118 21.36 0.33 4.51
C LEU A 118 22.58 -0.05 5.38
N GLU A 119 23.77 -0.22 4.81
CA GLU A 119 24.96 -0.67 5.55
C GLU A 119 25.32 0.26 6.72
N SER A 120 24.93 1.54 6.63
CA SER A 120 25.14 2.54 7.68
C SER A 120 24.41 2.22 8.99
N VAL A 121 23.33 1.41 8.97
CA VAL A 121 22.57 1.07 10.17
C VAL A 121 23.13 -0.14 10.92
N LYS A 122 24.16 -0.79 10.39
CA LYS A 122 24.78 -1.97 11.01
C LYS A 122 25.21 -1.66 12.45
N ASN A 123 24.80 -2.51 13.38
CA ASN A 123 25.02 -2.38 14.83
C ASN A 123 24.35 -1.16 15.50
N LYS A 124 23.49 -0.40 14.81
CA LYS A 124 22.67 0.62 15.48
C LYS A 124 21.51 -0.05 16.21
N THR A 125 21.21 0.46 17.40
CA THR A 125 20.00 0.08 18.15
C THR A 125 19.02 1.25 18.15
N PHE A 126 17.89 1.09 17.49
CA PHE A 126 16.83 2.11 17.42
C PHE A 126 15.92 2.06 18.64
N SER A 127 15.71 3.23 19.24
CA SER A 127 14.89 3.39 20.44
C SER A 127 13.80 4.45 20.30
N LYS A 128 13.71 5.10 19.14
CA LYS A 128 12.70 6.12 18.85
C LYS A 128 12.08 5.83 17.49
N SER A 129 10.75 5.93 17.44
CA SER A 129 10.03 5.90 16.17
C SER A 129 10.30 7.18 15.38
N GLY A 130 10.24 7.11 14.05
CA GLY A 130 10.49 8.27 13.22
C GLY A 130 10.43 7.99 11.73
N HIS A 131 10.63 9.05 10.96
CA HIS A 131 10.70 9.00 9.51
C HIS A 131 12.10 9.37 9.05
N VAL A 132 12.60 8.67 8.03
CA VAL A 132 13.96 8.81 7.49
C VAL A 132 13.89 9.22 6.03
N GLU A 133 14.30 10.46 5.72
CA GLU A 133 14.34 10.98 4.34
C GLU A 133 15.73 10.85 3.72
N LYS A 134 16.77 10.72 4.54
CA LYS A 134 18.17 10.52 4.13
C LYS A 134 18.91 9.70 5.17
N LEU A 135 19.99 9.03 4.77
CA LEU A 135 20.76 8.11 5.62
C LEU A 135 21.19 8.70 6.98
N GLN A 136 21.46 10.00 7.04
CA GLN A 136 21.89 10.66 8.30
C GLN A 136 20.77 10.74 9.34
N ASP A 137 19.50 10.65 8.94
CA ASP A 137 18.37 10.77 9.87
C ASP A 137 18.28 9.55 10.82
N PHE A 138 18.86 8.40 10.44
CA PHE A 138 18.96 7.23 11.31
C PHE A 138 19.69 7.53 12.62
N ASP A 139 20.67 8.43 12.61
CA ASP A 139 21.45 8.79 13.81
C ASP A 139 20.57 9.43 14.89
N ALA A 140 19.53 10.18 14.50
CA ALA A 140 18.62 10.82 15.45
C ALA A 140 17.68 9.84 16.16
N LEU A 141 17.46 8.66 15.55
CA LEU A 141 16.56 7.61 16.04
C LEU A 141 17.29 6.53 16.84
N ALA A 142 18.59 6.39 16.63
CA ALA A 142 19.44 5.43 17.33
C ALA A 142 19.72 5.85 18.78
N SER A 143 19.84 4.86 19.67
CA SER A 143 20.42 5.04 20.99
C SER A 143 21.91 5.34 20.88
N LEU A 144 22.38 6.31 21.67
CA LEU A 144 23.81 6.50 21.90
C LEU A 144 24.30 5.34 22.77
N GLU A 145 24.93 4.33 22.18
CA GLU A 145 25.78 3.45 22.96
C GLU A 145 26.93 4.32 23.49
N ARG A 146 26.92 4.61 24.80
CA ARG A 146 28.13 5.06 25.48
C ARG A 146 29.15 3.95 25.27
N LEU A 147 30.18 4.23 24.47
CA LEU A 147 31.46 3.54 24.57
C LEU A 147 31.92 3.67 26.03
N ILE A 148 31.52 2.71 26.87
CA ILE A 148 32.26 2.42 28.10
C ILE A 148 33.46 1.64 27.60
N SER A 149 34.49 2.39 27.23
CA SER A 149 35.85 1.89 27.06
C SER A 149 36.24 1.21 28.37
N ASN A 150 36.44 -0.10 28.35
CA ASN A 150 37.28 -0.77 29.35
C ASN A 150 38.75 -0.64 28.92
#